data_AF-A0A2D7YGY0-F1
#
_entry.id   AF-A0A2D7YGY0-F1
#
_cell.length_a   1.000
_cell.length_b   1.000
_cell.length_c   1.000
_cell.angle_alpha   90.00
_cell.angle_beta   90.00
_cell.angle_gamma   90.00
#
_symmetry.space_group_name_H-M   'P 1'
#
loop_
_entity.id
_entity.type
_entity.pdbx_description
1 polymer ?
#
loop_
_entity_poly.entity_id
_entity_poly.type
_entity_poly.pdbx_seq_one_letter_code
_entity_poly.pdbx_strand_id
1 'polypeptide(L)' 'MGGKTMSDENVGMSGLTASEASEFMRSYEKGMWTFVAIASAAHIAVWKWQPWFGM' A
#
# COMPACT_ATOMS: atom_id res chain seq x y z
N MET A 1 -29.05 4.47 30.15
CA MET A 1 -27.82 5.03 29.53
C MET A 1 -26.68 4.08 29.84
N GLY A 2 -26.42 3.10 28.96
CA GLY A 2 -25.31 2.17 29.08
C GLY A 2 -24.16 2.64 28.18
N GLY A 3 -23.03 3.00 28.77
CA GLY A 3 -21.86 3.49 28.05
C GLY A 3 -21.26 2.39 27.18
N LYS A 4 -21.16 2.66 25.87
CA LYS A 4 -20.33 1.87 24.96
C LYS A 4 -18.87 2.20 25.28
N THR A 5 -18.12 1.17 25.62
CA THR A 5 -16.69 1.23 25.94
C THR A 5 -15.88 1.46 24.66
N MET A 6 -14.99 2.44 24.70
CA MET A 6 -14.09 2.85 23.60
C MET A 6 -13.23 1.69 23.05
N SER A 7 -13.14 0.55 23.75
CA SER A 7 -12.31 -0.60 23.41
C SER A 7 -12.89 -1.48 22.30
N ASP A 8 -14.22 -1.56 22.14
CA ASP A 8 -14.87 -2.39 21.11
C ASP A 8 -14.99 -1.68 19.75
N GLU A 9 -14.81 -0.36 19.71
CA GLU A 9 -14.95 0.45 18.49
C GLU A 9 -13.65 0.55 17.66
N ASN A 10 -12.50 0.11 18.20
CA ASN A 10 -11.18 0.29 17.59
C ASN A 10 -10.66 -0.93 16.81
N VAL A 11 -11.40 -2.05 16.81
CA VAL A 11 -11.09 -3.24 16.02
C VAL A 11 -11.91 -3.19 14.73
N GLY A 12 -11.21 -3.05 13.60
CA GLY A 12 -11.85 -2.94 12.29
C GLY A 12 -12.44 -4.28 11.81
N MET A 13 -13.13 -4.25 10.66
CA MET A 13 -13.73 -5.44 10.04
C MET A 13 -12.71 -6.56 9.71
N SER A 14 -11.42 -6.23 9.67
CA SER A 14 -10.30 -7.18 9.53
C SER A 14 -9.91 -7.90 10.82
N GLY A 15 -10.52 -7.57 11.97
CA GLY A 15 -10.16 -8.11 13.28
C GLY A 15 -8.87 -7.53 13.87
N LEU A 16 -8.26 -6.55 13.20
CA LEU A 16 -7.06 -5.84 13.64
C LEU A 16 -7.42 -4.53 14.33
N THR A 17 -6.63 -4.13 15.32
CA THR A 17 -6.70 -2.77 15.86
C THR A 17 -6.23 -1.76 14.81
N ALA A 18 -6.70 -0.52 14.90
CA ALA A 18 -6.26 0.56 14.00
C ALA A 18 -4.73 0.73 13.96
N SER A 19 -4.04 0.47 15.07
CA SER A 19 -2.57 0.50 15.15
C SER A 19 -1.91 -0.58 14.30
N GLU A 20 -2.34 -1.84 14.47
CA GLU A 20 -1.78 -2.99 13.74
C GLU A 20 -2.02 -2.87 12.23
N ALA A 21 -3.20 -2.40 11.82
CA ALA A 21 -3.49 -2.16 10.42
C ALA A 21 -2.59 -1.08 9.80
N SER A 22 -2.29 -0.01 10.55
CA SER A 22 -1.39 1.06 10.12
C SER A 22 0.07 0.59 10.00
N GLU A 23 0.54 -0.26 10.90
CA GLU A 23 1.90 -0.82 10.83
C GLU A 23 2.09 -1.71 9.60
N PHE A 24 1.12 -2.61 9.33
CA PHE A 24 1.12 -3.40 8.11
C PHE A 24 1.10 -2.51 6.86
N MET A 25 0.20 -1.52 6.82
CA MET A 25 0.09 -0.62 5.69
C MET A 25 1.38 0.16 5.43
N ARG A 26 2.06 0.64 6.49
CA ARG A 26 3.36 1.31 6.36
C ARG A 26 4.44 0.41 5.74
N SER A 27 4.51 -0.85 6.15
CA SER A 27 5.47 -1.80 5.58
C SER A 27 5.12 -2.15 4.12
N TYR A 28 3.84 -2.37 3.84
CA TYR A 28 3.33 -2.60 2.50
C TYR A 28 3.66 -1.44 1.57
N GLU A 29 3.33 -0.20 1.98
CA GLU A 29 3.56 1.01 1.20
C GLU A 29 5.03 1.16 0.79
N LYS A 30 5.96 0.94 1.72
CA LYS A 30 7.40 0.97 1.43
C LYS A 30 7.80 -0.04 0.34
N GLY A 31 7.33 -1.29 0.46
CA GLY A 31 7.60 -2.33 -0.52
C GLY A 31 6.98 -2.02 -1.88
N MET A 32 5.73 -1.55 -1.88
CA MET A 32 4.99 -1.18 -3.09
C MET A 32 5.66 -0.04 -3.84
N TRP A 33 6.08 1.02 -3.13
CA TRP A 33 6.81 2.14 -3.73
C TRP A 33 8.15 1.71 -4.31
N THR A 34 8.88 0.83 -3.61
CA THR A 34 10.16 0.29 -4.10
C THR A 34 9.95 -0.49 -5.40
N PHE A 35 8.94 -1.37 -5.44
CA PHE A 35 8.61 -2.14 -6.62
C PHE A 35 8.17 -1.25 -7.80
N VAL A 36 7.27 -0.30 -7.56
CA VAL A 36 6.79 0.62 -8.61
C VAL A 36 7.94 1.46 -9.16
N ALA A 37 8.82 1.98 -8.32
CA ALA A 37 9.98 2.76 -8.78
C ALA A 37 10.88 1.95 -9.72
N ILE A 38 11.20 0.71 -9.36
CA ILE A 38 12.00 -0.21 -10.18
C ILE A 38 11.25 -0.56 -11.48
N ALA A 39 9.97 -0.92 -11.37
CA ALA A 39 9.15 -1.28 -12.51
C ALA A 39 9.06 -0.11 -13.51
N SER A 40 8.76 1.11 -13.05
CA SER A 40 8.72 2.30 -13.90
C SER A 40 10.04 2.55 -14.62
N ALA A 41 11.18 2.41 -13.92
CA ALA A 41 12.50 2.55 -14.55
C ALA A 41 12.73 1.50 -15.64
N ALA A 42 12.37 0.24 -15.38
CA ALA A 42 12.46 -0.84 -16.37
C ALA A 42 11.60 -0.56 -17.62
N HIS A 43 10.36 -0.08 -17.44
CA HIS A 43 9.49 0.27 -18.56
C HIS A 43 10.05 1.44 -19.39
N ILE A 44 10.65 2.45 -18.74
CA ILE A 44 11.32 3.56 -19.45
C ILE A 44 12.52 3.03 -20.25
N ALA A 45 13.33 2.15 -19.65
CA ALA A 45 14.47 1.56 -20.34
C ALA A 45 14.03 0.74 -21.57
N VAL A 46 12.99 -0.07 -21.43
CA VAL A 46 12.39 -0.81 -22.55
C VAL A 46 11.85 0.15 -23.61
N TRP A 47 11.20 1.24 -23.22
CA TRP A 47 10.67 2.23 -24.16
C TRP A 47 11.81 2.91 -24.96
N LYS A 48 12.96 3.17 -24.35
CA LYS A 48 14.13 3.70 -25.08
C LYS A 48 14.67 2.73 -26.13
N TRP A 49 14.50 1.42 -25.94
CA TRP A 49 15.01 0.41 -26.86
C TRP A 49 14.00 -0.01 -27.93
N GLN A 50 12.76 -0.33 -27.54
CA GLN A 50 11.69 -0.70 -28.46
C GLN A 50 10.36 -0.07 -28.00
N PRO A 51 10.00 1.11 -28.55
CA PRO A 51 8.76 1.78 -28.18
C PRO A 51 7.52 0.96 -28.56
N TRP A 52 6.64 0.77 -27.59
CA TRP A 52 5.34 0.11 -27.68
C TRP A 52 4.36 0.90 -28.54
N PHE A 53 4.30 2.21 -28.31
CA PHE A 53 3.61 3.19 -29.14
C PHE A 53 4.70 3.93 -29.90
N GLY A 54 4.79 3.67 -31.20
CA GLY A 54 5.78 4.31 -32.07
C GLY A 54 5.75 5.84 -31.89
N MET A 55 6.95 6.42 -31.76
CA MET A 55 7.14 7.84 -32.03
C MET A 55 7.29 8.05 -33.53
#